data_AF-A0A7K2J1R9-F1
#
_entry.id   AF-A0A7K2J1R9-F1
#
_cell.length_a   1.000
_cell.length_b   1.000
_cell.length_c   1.000
_cell.angle_alpha   90.00
_cell.angle_beta   90.00
_cell.angle_gamma   90.00
#
_symmetry.space_group_name_H-M   'P 1'
#
loop_
_entity.id
_entity.type
_entity.pdbx_description
1 polymer ?
#
loop_
_entity_poly.entity_id
_entity_poly.type
_entity_poly.pdbx_seq_one_letter_code
_entity_poly.pdbx_strand_id
1 'polypeptide(L)'
;METLREPLDEAFRSAPKFEAGVARSHGFGTRALEEFKDSKVWLKVDSNGNYDLNLAANEYLANGHTLDKDVGKTDEQLAQRLRDQQSGGPATAWPHGKPMPSGSSAFPNYQRAEELTERNLNTNKAAIEAWIKGPPPPSNGDVKSFYDTVPSGETSGRSVSKQPVDPNDPLSGYKQGGLNAKAYGVSGVDTRIRYDNSRNPPFTVMTSMLSKP
;
A
#
# COMPACT_ATOMS: atom_id res chain seq x y z
N MET A 1 -22.00 30.27 -6.39
CA MET A 1 -21.15 29.89 -5.24
C MET A 1 -21.67 28.64 -4.55
N GLU A 2 -22.98 28.55 -4.24
CA GLU A 2 -23.54 27.34 -3.59
C GLU A 2 -23.38 26.05 -4.41
N THR A 3 -23.51 26.11 -5.74
CA THR A 3 -23.32 24.95 -6.63
C THR A 3 -21.89 24.42 -6.69
N LEU A 4 -20.89 25.18 -6.21
CA LEU A 4 -19.50 24.75 -6.13
C LEU A 4 -19.14 24.14 -4.78
N ARG A 5 -20.02 24.24 -3.77
CA ARG A 5 -19.71 23.81 -2.41
C ARG A 5 -19.44 22.31 -2.33
N GLU A 6 -20.30 21.49 -2.91
CA GLU A 6 -20.14 20.04 -2.92
C GLU A 6 -18.85 19.59 -3.66
N PRO A 7 -18.56 20.07 -4.89
CA PRO A 7 -17.28 19.81 -5.53
C PRO A 7 -16.07 20.28 -4.73
N LEU A 8 -16.15 21.42 -4.05
CA LEU A 8 -15.05 21.95 -3.23
C LEU A 8 -14.82 21.11 -1.97
N ASP A 9 -15.89 20.67 -1.30
CA ASP A 9 -15.80 19.80 -0.13
C ASP A 9 -15.18 18.44 -0.52
N GLU A 10 -15.56 17.90 -1.68
CA GLU A 10 -14.95 16.69 -2.23
C GLU A 10 -13.47 16.89 -2.58
N ALA A 11 -13.12 17.99 -3.25
CA ALA A 11 -11.74 18.32 -3.56
C ALA A 11 -10.88 18.50 -2.30
N PHE A 12 -11.42 19.16 -1.27
CA PHE A 12 -10.74 19.34 0.02
C PHE A 12 -10.50 18.00 0.74
N ARG A 13 -11.47 17.07 0.68
CA ARG A 13 -11.33 15.72 1.24
C ARG A 13 -10.24 14.92 0.49
N SER A 14 -10.27 14.97 -0.84
CA SER A 14 -9.33 14.25 -1.71
C SER A 14 -7.92 14.86 -1.74
N ALA A 15 -7.76 16.11 -1.31
CA ALA A 15 -6.47 16.78 -1.31
C ALA A 15 -5.43 16.00 -0.50
N PRO A 16 -4.26 15.66 -1.09
CA PRO A 16 -3.20 14.97 -0.37
C PRO A 16 -2.82 15.71 0.92
N LYS A 17 -2.63 14.96 2.00
CA LYS A 17 -2.01 15.51 3.22
C LYS A 17 -0.50 15.62 3.05
N PHE A 18 0.14 16.34 3.97
CA PHE A 18 1.58 16.61 3.93
C PHE A 18 2.40 15.33 3.69
N GLU A 19 2.19 14.28 4.47
CA GLU A 19 2.95 13.03 4.36
C GLU A 19 2.77 12.33 3.00
N ALA A 20 1.54 12.31 2.47
CA ALA A 20 1.28 11.79 1.12
C ALA A 20 1.95 12.65 0.04
N GLY A 21 1.97 13.98 0.22
CA GLY A 21 2.66 14.93 -0.65
C GLY A 21 4.17 14.74 -0.65
N VAL A 22 4.77 14.54 0.53
CA VAL A 22 6.20 14.24 0.71
C VAL A 22 6.54 12.91 0.03
N ALA A 23 5.77 11.84 0.27
CA ALA A 23 6.00 10.54 -0.35
C ALA A 23 5.94 10.61 -1.89
N ARG A 24 4.95 11.30 -2.45
CA ARG A 24 4.85 11.55 -3.91
C ARG A 24 6.03 12.36 -4.44
N SER A 25 6.50 13.35 -3.67
CA SER A 25 7.65 14.18 -4.05
C SER A 25 8.95 13.38 -4.09
N HIS A 26 9.17 12.48 -3.12
CA HIS A 26 10.28 11.51 -3.17
C HIS A 26 10.18 10.61 -4.41
N GLY A 27 9.02 10.00 -4.67
CA GLY A 27 8.83 9.16 -5.85
C GLY A 27 9.03 9.90 -7.17
N PHE A 28 8.59 11.15 -7.28
CA PHE A 28 8.86 11.98 -8.46
C PHE A 28 10.35 12.34 -8.59
N GLY A 29 10.95 12.88 -7.52
CA GLY A 29 12.34 13.32 -7.52
C GLY A 29 13.30 12.18 -7.83
N THR A 30 13.13 11.02 -7.19
CA THR A 30 13.98 9.85 -7.46
C THR A 30 13.82 9.35 -8.88
N ARG A 31 12.59 9.29 -9.42
CA ARG A 31 12.40 8.91 -10.83
C ARG A 31 13.08 9.88 -11.79
N ALA A 32 12.96 11.18 -11.56
CA ALA A 32 13.64 12.18 -12.38
C ALA A 32 15.17 12.01 -12.35
N LEU A 33 15.74 11.56 -11.22
CA LEU A 33 17.15 11.24 -11.10
C LEU A 33 17.55 9.91 -11.76
N GLU A 34 16.69 8.90 -11.71
CA GLU A 34 16.96 7.56 -12.25
C GLU A 34 16.64 7.42 -13.73
N GLU A 35 15.77 8.27 -14.30
CA GLU A 35 15.34 8.16 -15.70
C GLU A 35 16.48 8.26 -16.71
N PHE A 36 17.50 9.06 -16.40
CA PHE A 36 18.68 9.29 -17.24
C PHE A 36 19.84 8.33 -16.96
N LYS A 37 19.69 7.40 -16.01
CA LYS A 37 20.73 6.42 -15.68
C LYS A 37 20.49 5.12 -16.43
N ASP A 38 21.56 4.57 -16.98
CA ASP A 38 21.52 3.25 -17.64
C ASP A 38 21.16 2.13 -16.65
N SER A 39 21.60 2.26 -15.40
CA SER A 39 21.22 1.38 -14.30
C SER A 39 20.25 2.09 -13.36
N LYS A 40 18.97 1.75 -13.46
CA LYS A 40 17.96 2.11 -12.45
C LYS A 40 18.09 1.14 -11.30
N VAL A 41 18.37 1.60 -10.09
CA VAL A 41 18.53 0.67 -8.96
C VAL A 41 17.54 0.97 -7.86
N TRP A 42 16.39 0.29 -7.92
CA TRP A 42 15.33 0.37 -6.92
C TRP A 42 15.51 -0.64 -5.78
N LEU A 43 16.30 -1.69 -6.00
CA LEU A 43 16.54 -2.75 -5.03
C LEU A 43 17.98 -3.25 -5.20
N LYS A 44 18.71 -3.31 -4.09
CA LYS A 44 20.07 -3.84 -4.02
C LYS A 44 20.13 -4.99 -3.02
N VAL A 45 21.27 -5.65 -3.01
CA VAL A 45 21.67 -6.54 -1.93
C VAL A 45 22.88 -5.92 -1.26
N ASP A 46 22.80 -5.66 0.05
CA ASP A 46 23.88 -5.09 0.84
C ASP A 46 25.01 -6.11 1.10
N SER A 47 26.06 -5.69 1.80
CA SER A 47 27.20 -6.57 2.13
C SER A 47 26.83 -7.74 3.07
N ASN A 48 25.70 -7.64 3.78
CA ASN A 48 25.19 -8.68 4.67
C ASN A 48 24.24 -9.64 3.94
N GLY A 49 23.97 -9.40 2.66
CA GLY A 49 23.02 -10.18 1.88
C GLY A 49 21.57 -9.72 2.05
N ASN A 50 21.29 -8.63 2.77
CA ASN A 50 19.94 -8.11 2.92
C ASN A 50 19.54 -7.29 1.70
N TYR A 51 18.25 -7.28 1.40
CA TYR A 51 17.68 -6.34 0.45
C TYR A 51 17.76 -4.92 1.01
N ASP A 52 18.25 -4.00 0.18
CA ASP A 52 18.28 -2.54 0.39
C ASP A 52 17.34 -1.90 -0.65
N LEU A 53 16.19 -1.45 -0.19
CA LEU A 53 15.07 -0.98 -1.02
C LEU A 53 15.06 0.55 -1.08
N ASN A 54 15.11 1.08 -2.30
CA ASN A 54 14.70 2.45 -2.55
C ASN A 54 13.25 2.45 -3.05
N LEU A 55 12.32 2.66 -2.13
CA LEU A 55 10.88 2.58 -2.41
C LEU A 55 10.44 3.70 -3.36
N ALA A 56 11.10 4.86 -3.30
CA ALA A 56 10.85 5.97 -4.22
C ALA A 56 11.27 5.66 -5.67
N ALA A 57 12.39 4.99 -5.87
CA ALA A 57 12.82 4.50 -7.20
C ALA A 57 11.94 3.35 -7.70
N ASN A 58 11.39 2.55 -6.79
CA ASN A 58 10.48 1.46 -7.09
C ASN A 58 9.08 1.96 -7.53
N GLU A 59 8.67 3.14 -7.07
CA GLU A 59 7.34 3.69 -7.38
C GLU A 59 7.12 3.84 -8.91
N TYR A 60 5.96 3.41 -9.40
CA TYR A 60 5.57 3.27 -10.81
C TYR A 60 6.37 2.25 -11.65
N LEU A 61 7.47 1.72 -11.14
CA LEU A 61 8.19 0.64 -11.79
C LEU A 61 7.33 -0.63 -11.79
N ALA A 62 7.09 -1.21 -12.96
CA ALA A 62 6.19 -2.35 -13.11
C ALA A 62 4.82 -2.14 -12.41
N ASN A 63 4.24 -0.94 -12.55
CA ASN A 63 2.98 -0.58 -11.88
C ASN A 63 3.07 -0.59 -10.33
N GLY A 64 4.27 -0.33 -9.79
CA GLY A 64 4.52 -0.06 -8.38
C GLY A 64 3.70 1.13 -7.89
N HIS A 65 3.04 1.03 -6.73
CA HIS A 65 2.16 2.13 -6.28
C HIS A 65 2.02 2.30 -4.76
N THR A 66 3.01 1.83 -3.99
CA THR A 66 2.98 1.91 -2.52
C THR A 66 2.88 3.37 -2.06
N LEU A 67 3.72 4.25 -2.59
CA LEU A 67 3.79 5.64 -2.13
C LEU A 67 2.53 6.42 -2.46
N ASP A 68 2.01 6.22 -3.67
CA ASP A 68 0.83 6.94 -4.12
C ASP A 68 -0.44 6.52 -3.37
N LYS A 69 -0.63 5.21 -3.18
CA LYS A 69 -1.90 4.65 -2.71
C LYS A 69 -1.95 4.40 -1.22
N ASP A 70 -0.83 4.11 -0.59
CA ASP A 70 -0.79 3.50 0.75
C ASP A 70 0.08 4.28 1.73
N VAL A 71 0.35 5.58 1.50
CA VAL A 71 1.09 6.46 2.44
C VAL A 71 0.32 7.73 2.80
N GLY A 72 0.31 8.08 4.09
CA GLY A 72 -0.09 9.40 4.59
C GLY A 72 -1.58 9.74 4.39
N LYS A 73 -2.46 8.73 4.39
CA LYS A 73 -3.91 8.91 4.19
C LYS A 73 -4.62 9.09 5.52
N THR A 74 -5.61 9.98 5.57
CA THR A 74 -6.53 10.08 6.72
C THR A 74 -7.59 8.98 6.68
N ASP A 75 -8.26 8.74 7.81
CA ASP A 75 -9.37 7.81 7.92
C ASP A 75 -10.46 8.09 6.85
N GLU A 76 -10.80 9.36 6.64
CA GLU A 76 -11.78 9.78 5.63
C GLU A 76 -11.30 9.47 4.21
N GLN A 77 -10.01 9.65 3.92
CA GLN A 77 -9.43 9.33 2.61
C GLN A 77 -9.37 7.81 2.37
N LEU A 78 -9.12 7.03 3.42
CA LEU A 78 -9.19 5.58 3.36
C LEU A 78 -10.62 5.10 3.08
N ALA A 79 -11.61 5.67 3.77
CA ALA A 79 -13.02 5.40 3.53
C ALA A 79 -13.48 5.89 2.13
N GLN A 80 -12.98 7.02 1.67
CA GLN A 80 -13.22 7.55 0.32
C GLN A 80 -12.75 6.57 -0.76
N ARG A 81 -11.57 5.96 -0.60
CA ARG A 81 -11.11 4.90 -1.52
C ARG A 81 -12.07 3.71 -1.58
N LEU A 82 -12.65 3.31 -0.44
CA LEU A 82 -13.65 2.24 -0.40
C LEU A 82 -14.98 2.63 -1.08
N ARG A 83 -15.37 3.90 -0.98
CA ARG A 83 -16.50 4.49 -1.72
C ARG A 83 -16.25 4.47 -3.23
N ASP A 84 -15.06 4.85 -3.66
CA ASP A 84 -14.78 5.04 -5.09
C ASP A 84 -14.53 3.73 -5.82
N GLN A 85 -14.01 2.73 -5.11
CA GLN A 85 -13.70 1.42 -5.68
C GLN A 85 -14.79 0.40 -5.39
N GLN A 86 -16.04 0.71 -5.76
CA GLN A 86 -17.18 -0.17 -5.52
C GLN A 86 -17.34 -1.25 -6.59
N SER A 87 -17.73 -2.44 -6.13
CA SER A 87 -18.19 -3.55 -6.98
C SER A 87 -19.70 -3.53 -7.23
N GLY A 88 -20.43 -2.67 -6.52
CA GLY A 88 -21.86 -2.45 -6.66
C GLY A 88 -22.30 -1.26 -5.83
N GLY A 89 -23.32 -0.54 -6.30
CA GLY A 89 -23.86 0.65 -5.63
C GLY A 89 -24.65 0.33 -4.34
N PRO A 90 -25.25 1.35 -3.72
CA PRO A 90 -26.05 1.22 -2.51
C PRO A 90 -27.15 0.16 -2.60
N ALA A 91 -27.26 -0.68 -1.58
CA ALA A 91 -28.29 -1.72 -1.44
C ALA A 91 -28.59 -1.96 0.05
N THR A 92 -29.69 -2.65 0.39
CA THR A 92 -30.06 -2.92 1.80
C THR A 92 -28.92 -3.60 2.59
N ALA A 93 -28.19 -4.52 1.97
CA ALA A 93 -27.05 -5.18 2.61
C ALA A 93 -25.77 -4.32 2.66
N TRP A 94 -25.69 -3.28 1.83
CA TRP A 94 -24.57 -2.36 1.69
C TRP A 94 -25.09 -0.93 1.51
N PRO A 95 -25.53 -0.25 2.59
CA PRO A 95 -26.20 1.05 2.49
C PRO A 95 -25.36 2.12 1.80
N HIS A 96 -24.03 2.01 1.87
CA HIS A 96 -23.08 2.93 1.26
C HIS A 96 -22.46 2.41 -0.05
N GLY A 97 -22.92 1.26 -0.55
CA GLY A 97 -22.32 0.51 -1.66
C GLY A 97 -21.26 -0.49 -1.21
N LYS A 98 -21.01 -1.53 -2.02
CA LYS A 98 -20.09 -2.65 -1.68
C LYS A 98 -18.70 -2.40 -2.26
N PRO A 99 -17.67 -2.11 -1.45
CA PRO A 99 -16.31 -1.96 -1.95
C PRO A 99 -15.82 -3.26 -2.63
N MET A 100 -15.07 -3.12 -3.71
CA MET A 100 -14.25 -4.18 -4.28
C MET A 100 -13.10 -4.57 -3.32
N PRO A 101 -12.23 -3.65 -2.85
CA PRO A 101 -11.13 -4.00 -1.94
C PRO A 101 -11.65 -4.37 -0.55
N SER A 102 -11.01 -5.34 0.12
CA SER A 102 -11.35 -5.81 1.48
C SER A 102 -11.09 -4.77 2.58
N GLY A 103 -10.25 -3.79 2.29
CA GLY A 103 -9.91 -2.66 3.14
C GLY A 103 -9.05 -1.66 2.40
N SER A 104 -8.75 -0.56 3.06
CA SER A 104 -7.92 0.53 2.57
C SER A 104 -6.99 0.93 3.70
N SER A 105 -5.69 0.93 3.46
CA SER A 105 -4.68 1.16 4.49
C SER A 105 -3.67 2.21 4.10
N ALA A 106 -3.02 2.81 5.11
CA ALA A 106 -1.85 3.63 4.87
C ALA A 106 -0.79 3.51 5.96
N PHE A 107 0.47 3.48 5.53
CA PHE A 107 1.62 3.82 6.36
C PHE A 107 1.52 5.29 6.79
N PRO A 108 2.06 5.65 7.96
CA PRO A 108 2.01 7.03 8.45
C PRO A 108 2.79 8.00 7.56
N ASN A 109 3.94 7.58 7.04
CA ASN A 109 4.84 8.40 6.21
C ASN A 109 5.71 7.53 5.29
N TYR A 110 6.48 8.20 4.42
CA TYR A 110 7.38 7.57 3.45
C TYR A 110 8.42 6.66 4.13
N GLN A 111 9.09 7.15 5.17
CA GLN A 111 10.18 6.43 5.83
C GLN A 111 9.69 5.11 6.42
N ARG A 112 8.53 5.13 7.10
CA ARG A 112 7.94 3.91 7.67
C ARG A 112 7.49 2.94 6.58
N ALA A 113 7.00 3.42 5.45
CA ALA A 113 6.64 2.58 4.31
C ALA A 113 7.86 1.85 3.73
N GLU A 114 8.97 2.56 3.55
CA GLU A 114 10.23 1.98 3.06
C GLU A 114 10.80 0.98 4.06
N GLU A 115 10.97 1.38 5.32
CA GLU A 115 11.49 0.54 6.41
C GLU A 115 10.71 -0.78 6.54
N LEU A 116 9.38 -0.71 6.59
CA LEU A 116 8.56 -1.91 6.80
C LEU A 116 8.46 -2.78 5.56
N THR A 117 8.52 -2.21 4.36
CA THR A 117 8.57 -2.99 3.13
C THR A 117 9.91 -3.72 3.04
N GLU A 118 11.03 -3.03 3.28
CA GLU A 118 12.36 -3.62 3.32
C GLU A 118 12.46 -4.72 4.38
N ARG A 119 12.00 -4.44 5.61
CA ARG A 119 11.94 -5.44 6.67
C ARG A 119 11.17 -6.67 6.23
N ASN A 120 9.97 -6.52 5.66
CA ASN A 120 9.17 -7.65 5.22
C ASN A 120 9.89 -8.49 4.15
N LEU A 121 10.54 -7.83 3.17
CA LEU A 121 11.39 -8.50 2.18
C LEU A 121 12.52 -9.30 2.84
N ASN A 122 13.19 -8.72 3.83
CA ASN A 122 14.31 -9.35 4.53
C ASN A 122 13.86 -10.50 5.45
N THR A 123 12.77 -10.34 6.20
CA THR A 123 12.14 -11.41 6.99
C THR A 123 11.78 -12.60 6.09
N ASN A 124 11.28 -12.33 4.88
CA ASN A 124 10.84 -13.36 3.93
C ASN A 124 11.92 -13.77 2.91
N LYS A 125 13.18 -13.33 3.06
CA LYS A 125 14.24 -13.52 2.06
C LYS A 125 14.39 -14.97 1.61
N ALA A 126 14.47 -15.91 2.55
CA ALA A 126 14.59 -17.34 2.23
C ALA A 126 13.39 -17.86 1.41
N ALA A 127 12.17 -17.42 1.74
CA ALA A 127 10.95 -17.80 1.03
C ALA A 127 10.86 -17.16 -0.37
N ILE A 128 11.34 -15.92 -0.52
CA ILE A 128 11.46 -15.23 -1.81
C ILE A 128 12.46 -15.97 -2.70
N GLU A 129 13.64 -16.31 -2.18
CA GLU A 129 14.65 -17.05 -2.93
C GLU A 129 14.17 -18.45 -3.31
N ALA A 130 13.49 -19.15 -2.41
CA ALA A 130 12.89 -20.45 -2.67
C ALA A 130 11.80 -20.36 -3.76
N TRP A 131 11.00 -19.29 -3.77
CA TRP A 131 10.02 -19.06 -4.82
C TRP A 131 10.69 -18.81 -6.18
N ILE A 132 11.71 -17.97 -6.23
CA ILE A 132 12.43 -17.64 -7.46
C ILE A 132 13.15 -18.85 -8.06
N LYS A 133 13.72 -19.73 -7.20
CA LYS A 133 14.52 -20.89 -7.62
C LYS A 133 13.72 -22.19 -7.75
N GLY A 134 12.55 -22.29 -7.13
CA GLY A 134 11.81 -23.54 -6.98
C GLY A 134 11.35 -24.13 -8.31
N PRO A 135 11.04 -25.44 -8.40
CA PRO A 135 10.46 -26.05 -9.59
C PRO A 135 8.91 -26.02 -9.55
N PRO A 136 8.22 -25.48 -10.58
CA PRO A 136 8.77 -24.65 -11.65
C PRO A 136 9.08 -23.23 -11.15
N PRO A 137 10.10 -22.56 -11.71
CA PRO A 137 10.37 -21.16 -11.38
C PRO A 137 9.21 -20.28 -11.90
N PRO A 138 8.99 -19.10 -11.29
CA PRO A 138 7.96 -18.18 -11.75
C PRO A 138 8.22 -17.75 -13.20
N SER A 139 7.14 -17.55 -13.93
CA SER A 139 7.14 -16.89 -15.24
C SER A 139 7.24 -15.38 -15.07
N ASN A 140 7.81 -14.69 -16.06
CA ASN A 140 7.85 -13.22 -16.06
C ASN A 140 6.44 -12.64 -15.89
N GLY A 141 6.29 -11.76 -14.91
CA GLY A 141 5.00 -11.16 -14.55
C GLY A 141 4.26 -11.86 -13.41
N ASP A 142 4.67 -13.06 -13.00
CA ASP A 142 4.09 -13.75 -11.85
C ASP A 142 4.20 -12.91 -10.58
N VAL A 143 3.12 -12.88 -9.81
CA VAL A 143 3.02 -12.09 -8.59
C VAL A 143 2.92 -13.00 -7.39
N LYS A 144 3.71 -12.71 -6.35
CA LYS A 144 3.62 -13.39 -5.06
C LYS A 144 3.56 -12.40 -3.91
N SER A 145 2.78 -12.75 -2.91
CA SER A 145 2.59 -11.96 -1.69
C SER A 145 3.42 -12.55 -0.55
N PHE A 146 4.05 -11.67 0.22
CA PHE A 146 4.83 -12.00 1.40
C PHE A 146 4.37 -11.15 2.56
N TYR A 147 4.22 -11.78 3.70
CA TYR A 147 3.62 -11.18 4.88
C TYR A 147 4.63 -11.16 6.03
N ASP A 148 4.67 -10.04 6.73
CA ASP A 148 5.36 -9.89 8.02
C ASP A 148 4.45 -9.12 8.99
N THR A 149 4.70 -9.30 10.29
CA THR A 149 4.07 -8.50 11.35
C THR A 149 5.13 -7.73 12.10
N VAL A 150 4.87 -6.45 12.38
CA VAL A 150 5.76 -5.65 13.23
C VAL A 150 5.83 -6.23 14.65
N PRO A 151 6.88 -5.92 15.44
CA PRO A 151 6.99 -6.39 16.81
C PRO A 151 5.76 -6.10 17.68
N SER A 152 5.55 -6.91 18.71
CA SER A 152 4.42 -6.76 19.63
C SER A 152 4.39 -5.36 20.26
N GLY A 153 3.22 -4.71 20.23
CA GLY A 153 3.03 -3.36 20.74
C GLY A 153 3.30 -2.25 19.72
N GLU A 154 3.83 -2.57 18.54
CA GLU A 154 3.98 -1.61 17.44
C GLU A 154 2.78 -1.62 16.47
N THR A 155 2.64 -0.53 15.73
CA THR A 155 1.72 -0.42 14.60
C THR A 155 2.50 -0.22 13.31
N SER A 156 2.07 -0.88 12.23
CA SER A 156 2.53 -0.62 10.87
C SER A 156 1.84 0.61 10.26
N GLY A 157 0.66 0.97 10.77
CA GLY A 157 -0.10 2.14 10.34
C GLY A 157 -1.59 1.97 10.63
N ARG A 158 -2.44 2.46 9.72
CA ARG A 158 -3.90 2.49 9.92
C ARG A 158 -4.64 1.86 8.75
N SER A 159 -5.81 1.29 9.02
CA SER A 159 -6.67 0.69 8.00
C SER A 159 -8.15 0.91 8.28
N VAL A 160 -8.93 1.11 7.23
CA VAL A 160 -10.39 1.01 7.23
C VAL A 160 -10.77 -0.28 6.52
N SER A 161 -11.46 -1.17 7.22
CA SER A 161 -11.95 -2.43 6.67
C SER A 161 -13.29 -2.27 5.97
N LYS A 162 -13.55 -3.16 5.01
CA LYS A 162 -14.86 -3.29 4.36
C LYS A 162 -15.97 -3.66 5.35
N GLN A 163 -15.68 -4.60 6.27
CA GLN A 163 -16.60 -5.07 7.31
C GLN A 163 -16.30 -4.40 8.66
N PRO A 164 -17.27 -4.23 9.57
CA PRO A 164 -17.00 -3.80 10.95
C PRO A 164 -15.99 -4.74 11.63
N VAL A 165 -14.98 -4.16 12.27
CA VAL A 165 -14.02 -4.94 13.08
C VAL A 165 -14.44 -5.12 14.53
N ASP A 166 -15.32 -4.24 15.01
CA ASP A 166 -15.98 -4.34 16.30
C ASP A 166 -17.51 -4.36 16.04
N PRO A 167 -18.20 -5.47 16.33
CA PRO A 167 -19.65 -5.56 16.16
C PRO A 167 -20.45 -4.51 16.95
N ASN A 168 -19.86 -3.91 18.00
CA ASN A 168 -20.50 -2.93 18.85
C ASN A 168 -20.23 -1.47 18.41
N ASP A 169 -19.29 -1.26 17.48
CA ASP A 169 -19.00 0.06 16.92
C ASP A 169 -19.38 0.09 15.43
N PRO A 170 -20.50 0.75 15.05
CA PRO A 170 -20.92 0.83 13.66
C PRO A 170 -19.96 1.64 12.77
N LEU A 171 -19.04 2.41 13.37
CA LEU A 171 -18.02 3.14 12.63
C LEU A 171 -16.75 2.32 12.42
N SER A 172 -16.65 1.11 12.98
CA SER A 172 -15.46 0.25 12.88
C SER A 172 -15.28 -0.43 11.51
N GLY A 173 -16.08 -0.08 10.51
CA GLY A 173 -15.94 -0.56 9.14
C GLY A 173 -16.88 0.12 8.16
N TYR A 174 -16.50 0.08 6.87
CA TYR A 174 -17.17 0.83 5.81
C TYR A 174 -18.64 0.43 5.60
N LYS A 175 -18.97 -0.87 5.75
CA LYS A 175 -20.33 -1.37 5.53
C LYS A 175 -21.40 -0.56 6.28
N GLN A 176 -21.12 -0.19 7.53
CA GLN A 176 -22.04 0.54 8.40
C GLN A 176 -21.65 2.02 8.48
N GLY A 177 -20.36 2.33 8.64
CA GLY A 177 -19.86 3.69 8.82
C GLY A 177 -19.80 4.54 7.55
N GLY A 178 -19.75 3.93 6.37
CA GLY A 178 -19.60 4.66 5.10
C GLY A 178 -18.37 5.55 5.10
N LEU A 179 -18.52 6.80 4.67
CA LEU A 179 -17.44 7.81 4.74
C LEU A 179 -17.03 8.20 6.17
N ASN A 180 -17.83 7.87 7.18
CA ASN A 180 -17.52 8.12 8.60
C ASN A 180 -16.84 6.92 9.26
N ALA A 181 -16.49 5.86 8.50
CA ALA A 181 -15.77 4.73 9.04
C ALA A 181 -14.40 5.14 9.58
N LYS A 182 -14.10 4.75 10.81
CA LYS A 182 -12.86 5.07 11.51
C LYS A 182 -11.80 4.03 11.19
N ALA A 183 -10.57 4.48 10.99
CA ALA A 183 -9.46 3.58 10.83
C ALA A 183 -8.99 3.06 12.20
N TYR A 184 -8.44 1.86 12.19
CA TYR A 184 -7.85 1.22 13.37
C TYR A 184 -6.37 0.91 13.10
N GLY A 185 -5.59 0.80 14.17
CA GLY A 185 -4.19 0.40 14.09
C GLY A 185 -4.05 -1.04 13.60
N VAL A 186 -3.08 -1.27 12.71
CA VAL A 186 -2.76 -2.60 12.17
C VAL A 186 -1.28 -2.88 12.33
N SER A 187 -0.89 -4.14 12.40
CA SER A 187 0.50 -4.57 12.58
C SER A 187 1.06 -5.35 11.40
N GLY A 188 0.20 -5.85 10.50
CA GLY A 188 0.60 -6.63 9.35
C GLY A 188 1.08 -5.76 8.18
N VAL A 189 2.00 -6.31 7.40
CA VAL A 189 2.54 -5.74 6.17
C VAL A 189 2.47 -6.83 5.10
N ASP A 190 1.70 -6.61 4.04
CA ASP A 190 1.61 -7.47 2.85
C ASP A 190 2.35 -6.80 1.69
N THR A 191 3.50 -7.36 1.33
CA THR A 191 4.30 -6.92 0.18
C THR A 191 4.08 -7.86 -0.98
N ARG A 192 3.63 -7.33 -2.11
CA ARG A 192 3.50 -8.06 -3.36
C ARG A 192 4.69 -7.77 -4.25
N ILE A 193 5.38 -8.82 -4.66
CA ILE A 193 6.48 -8.73 -5.61
C ILE A 193 6.08 -9.36 -6.94
N ARG A 194 6.59 -8.80 -8.04
CA ARG A 194 6.44 -9.34 -9.38
C ARG A 194 7.77 -9.84 -9.90
N TYR A 195 7.80 -11.07 -10.39
CA TYR A 195 8.98 -11.67 -11.00
C TYR A 195 9.30 -11.01 -12.35
N ASP A 196 10.58 -10.72 -12.56
CA ASP A 196 11.13 -10.15 -13.79
C ASP A 196 12.58 -10.59 -13.92
N ASN A 197 12.84 -11.52 -14.83
CA ASN A 197 14.15 -12.13 -15.04
C ASN A 197 15.21 -11.18 -15.62
N SER A 198 14.82 -9.98 -16.08
CA SER A 198 15.76 -8.96 -16.56
C SER A 198 16.41 -8.16 -15.43
N ARG A 199 15.99 -8.41 -14.18
CA ARG A 199 16.40 -7.65 -12.99
C ARG A 199 17.31 -8.46 -12.08
N ASN A 200 18.06 -7.74 -11.25
CA ASN A 200 18.87 -8.33 -10.18
C ASN A 200 18.76 -7.49 -8.90
N PRO A 201 18.06 -7.96 -7.84
CA PRO A 201 17.30 -9.22 -7.76
C PRO A 201 16.16 -9.33 -8.79
N PRO A 202 15.72 -10.55 -9.20
CA PRO A 202 14.80 -10.73 -10.33
C PRO A 202 13.32 -10.48 -9.98
N PHE A 203 13.06 -9.36 -9.29
CA PHE A 203 11.70 -8.92 -8.97
C PHE A 203 11.63 -7.41 -8.73
N THR A 204 10.41 -6.90 -8.70
CA THR A 204 10.07 -5.52 -8.29
C THR A 204 8.96 -5.56 -7.26
N VAL A 205 8.94 -4.61 -6.33
CA VAL A 205 7.83 -4.46 -5.39
C VAL A 205 6.68 -3.80 -6.13
N MET A 206 5.56 -4.49 -6.30
CA MET A 206 4.36 -3.91 -6.90
C MET A 206 3.61 -3.02 -5.92
N THR A 207 3.50 -3.47 -4.68
CA THR A 207 2.81 -2.73 -3.63
C THR A 207 3.19 -3.31 -2.29
N SER A 208 3.17 -2.45 -1.28
CA SER A 208 3.16 -2.84 0.11
C SER A 208 1.94 -2.20 0.75
N MET A 209 1.12 -3.00 1.43
CA MET A 209 -0.11 -2.52 2.07
C MET A 209 -0.22 -3.11 3.47
N LEU A 210 -1.03 -2.48 4.31
CA LEU A 210 -1.20 -2.95 5.67
C LEU A 210 -2.44 -3.83 5.79
N SER A 211 -2.30 -4.89 6.55
CA SER A 211 -3.37 -5.85 6.78
C SER A 211 -3.46 -6.23 8.25
N LYS A 212 -4.59 -6.81 8.63
CA LYS A 212 -4.66 -7.54 9.90
C LYS A 212 -3.87 -8.85 9.76
N PRO A 213 -3.28 -9.37 10.85
CA PRO A 213 -2.79 -10.73 10.91
C PRO A 213 -3.86 -11.77 10.57
#